data_AF-A7N4H4-F1
#
_entry.id   AF-A7N4H4-F1
#
_cell.length_a   1.000
_cell.length_b   1.000
_cell.length_c   1.000
_cell.angle_alpha   90.00
_cell.angle_beta   90.00
_cell.angle_gamma   90.00
#
_symmetry.space_group_name_H-M   'P 1'
#
loop_
_entity.id
_entity.type
_entity.pdbx_description
1 polymer ?
#
loop_
_entity_poly.entity_id
_entity_poly.type
_entity_poly.pdbx_seq_one_letter_code
_entity_poly.pdbx_strand_id
1 'polypeptide(L)'
;MKVARWVLRGTALGNKCRLLDDKIDTLKESIRTADANKDGKADFTRYDTFSLWDTYRAVQPLSSILEPDRLADVVLSMLSYAEEEWVDDKGNVRKGRLPEWTFKGNETGMMMGMHSTPVIHDVLSKGSLEKRMIDLGFTEAERKDVKERLVEAMITDARAATSQGVAWIKEYEEQGYVPAQLHDTPPDSYGGHSPFKDSWTASYSLEYSMNDWAIAQSIKEVFGEEDPRYTEFANRSKNWQAQFDFGGKQYQGWFKARDYDGEFIDAGWVDPITGRAVGKDWRPDMFNWAFSESNGWQYSFSVQHDIHGLIDLMTRFDKTQNPEAERGDLFAARLDEYWSTYPDRNAGDNQFPVFNTGNVGQHVQGNEPDIHVPYLYNYVGQPWKGQAAIAAATNICYKNTADGICGNDDFGTLSAWFVFRALGFYPVNASSGIYEIGTPLFESASIDVGNNQKFTVTAKNVSRENIFIQSARYNGKDFNRTYLTHDEIMYGGELEFVMGDKPNQRWGSLEQDLPPAQGIGEFLHEDEMPAGSR
;
A
#
# COMPACT_ATOMS: atom_id res chain seq x y z
N MET A 1 18.91 -42.08 31.69
CA MET A 1 18.88 -41.15 30.54
C MET A 1 19.47 -41.84 29.33
N LYS A 2 18.62 -42.30 28.41
CA LYS A 2 19.02 -42.98 27.18
C LYS A 2 18.62 -42.11 26.00
N VAL A 3 19.62 -41.74 25.20
CA VAL A 3 19.50 -41.06 23.91
C VAL A 3 18.95 -42.08 22.90
N ALA A 4 17.83 -41.76 22.24
CA ALA A 4 17.29 -42.57 21.16
C ALA A 4 17.74 -42.00 19.81
N ARG A 5 18.69 -42.68 19.16
CA ARG A 5 18.99 -42.58 17.73
C ARG A 5 18.00 -43.46 16.98
N TRP A 6 17.29 -42.92 16.00
CA TRP A 6 16.57 -43.71 15.01
C TRP A 6 17.42 -43.86 13.75
N VAL A 7 17.71 -45.13 13.42
CA VAL A 7 18.40 -45.58 12.20
C VAL A 7 17.33 -46.20 11.30
N LEU A 8 17.12 -45.65 10.10
CA LEU A 8 16.33 -46.31 9.07
C LEU A 8 17.28 -47.14 8.19
N ARG A 9 17.04 -48.46 8.19
CA ARG A 9 17.72 -49.44 7.34
C ARG A 9 17.07 -49.44 5.96
N GLY A 10 17.89 -49.34 4.92
CA GLY A 10 17.49 -49.56 3.54
C GLY A 10 17.29 -51.04 3.23
N THR A 11 16.30 -51.33 2.39
CA THR A 11 16.20 -52.58 1.62
C THR A 11 16.35 -52.23 0.15
N ALA A 12 17.41 -52.76 -0.45
CA ALA A 12 17.68 -52.67 -1.87
C ALA A 12 16.82 -53.67 -2.65
N LEU A 13 16.15 -53.21 -3.70
CA LEU A 13 15.80 -54.03 -4.86
C LEU A 13 16.29 -53.27 -6.08
N GLY A 14 17.34 -53.82 -6.68
CA GLY A 14 17.99 -53.25 -7.85
C GLY A 14 17.12 -53.39 -9.10
N ASN A 15 17.07 -52.32 -9.88
CA ASN A 15 17.11 -52.43 -11.33
C ASN A 15 17.95 -51.28 -11.87
N LYS A 16 18.87 -51.63 -12.76
CA LYS A 16 19.85 -50.77 -13.39
C LYS A 16 19.18 -49.55 -14.04
N CYS A 17 19.39 -48.37 -13.48
CA CYS A 17 19.34 -47.13 -14.25
C CYS A 17 20.78 -46.64 -14.40
N ARG A 18 21.20 -46.48 -15.67
CA ARG A 18 22.42 -45.80 -16.06
C ARG A 18 22.46 -44.44 -15.37
N LEU A 19 23.61 -44.13 -14.77
CA LEU A 19 24.00 -42.76 -14.42
C LEU A 19 23.89 -41.90 -15.69
N LEU A 20 22.89 -41.04 -15.73
CA LEU A 20 22.94 -39.78 -16.46
C LEU A 20 23.24 -38.74 -15.38
N ASP A 21 24.45 -38.20 -15.42
CA ASP A 21 25.01 -37.22 -14.50
C ASP A 21 24.45 -35.80 -14.72
N ASP A 22 23.29 -35.66 -15.35
CA ASP A 22 22.62 -34.36 -15.50
C ASP A 22 21.41 -34.34 -14.57
N LYS A 23 21.61 -33.81 -13.37
CA LYS A 23 20.49 -33.14 -12.69
C LYS A 23 20.12 -31.96 -13.59
N ILE A 24 19.15 -32.15 -14.48
CA ILE A 24 18.40 -31.06 -15.07
C ILE A 24 17.76 -30.36 -13.87
N ASP A 25 18.36 -29.24 -13.48
CA ASP A 25 17.75 -28.30 -12.55
C ASP A 25 16.59 -27.68 -13.33
N THR A 26 15.42 -28.31 -13.24
CA THR A 26 14.22 -27.88 -13.98
C THR A 26 13.82 -26.46 -13.60
N LEU A 27 14.31 -25.91 -12.47
CA LEU A 27 14.14 -24.51 -12.15
C LEU A 27 14.99 -23.62 -13.06
N LYS A 28 16.26 -23.94 -13.30
CA LYS A 28 17.13 -23.15 -14.22
C LYS A 28 16.61 -23.08 -15.65
N GLU A 29 16.00 -24.16 -16.18
CA GLU A 29 15.40 -24.14 -17.52
C GLU A 29 13.99 -23.50 -17.55
N SER A 30 13.35 -23.32 -16.39
CA SER A 30 12.03 -22.69 -16.26
C SER A 30 12.07 -21.21 -15.80
N ILE A 31 13.19 -20.76 -15.22
CA ILE A 31 13.40 -19.37 -14.81
C ILE A 31 13.83 -18.58 -16.06
N ARG A 32 12.89 -17.81 -16.60
CA ARG A 32 13.02 -17.03 -17.83
C ARG A 32 13.86 -15.78 -17.58
N THR A 33 15.19 -15.84 -17.61
CA THR A 33 16.04 -14.68 -17.27
C THR A 33 16.10 -13.66 -18.41
N ALA A 34 15.11 -12.77 -18.54
CA ALA A 34 15.31 -11.55 -19.31
C ALA A 34 16.41 -10.73 -18.61
N ASP A 35 17.44 -10.35 -19.36
CA ASP A 35 18.52 -9.54 -18.84
C ASP A 35 18.11 -8.07 -18.86
N ALA A 36 17.89 -7.49 -17.68
CA ALA A 36 17.52 -6.09 -17.52
C ALA A 36 18.56 -5.13 -18.14
N ASN A 37 19.82 -5.53 -18.28
CA ASN A 37 20.89 -4.72 -18.91
C ASN A 37 21.04 -4.99 -20.42
N LYS A 38 20.43 -6.06 -20.94
CA LYS A 38 20.50 -6.51 -22.36
C LYS A 38 21.93 -6.67 -22.91
N ASP A 39 22.92 -6.80 -22.04
CA ASP A 39 24.33 -6.90 -22.40
C ASP A 39 24.85 -8.36 -22.36
N GLY A 40 23.99 -9.30 -21.95
CA GLY A 40 24.27 -10.72 -21.88
C GLY A 40 24.98 -11.13 -20.59
N LYS A 41 25.05 -10.26 -19.57
CA LYS A 41 25.60 -10.59 -18.26
C LYS A 41 24.50 -10.60 -17.20
N ALA A 42 24.56 -11.58 -16.29
CA ALA A 42 23.71 -11.56 -15.10
C ALA A 42 24.32 -10.60 -14.07
N ASP A 43 24.14 -9.29 -14.28
CA ASP A 43 24.81 -8.27 -13.48
C ASP A 43 24.07 -7.94 -12.17
N PHE A 44 22.87 -8.48 -11.93
CA PHE A 44 22.12 -8.29 -10.68
C PHE A 44 21.57 -9.62 -10.13
N THR A 45 21.22 -9.64 -8.84
CA THR A 45 20.56 -10.81 -8.23
C THR A 45 19.08 -10.79 -8.57
N ARG A 46 18.59 -11.80 -9.30
CA ARG A 46 17.15 -11.90 -9.58
C ARG A 46 16.37 -12.45 -8.39
N TYR A 47 15.29 -11.77 -8.03
CA TYR A 47 14.30 -12.15 -7.02
C TYR A 47 12.97 -12.57 -7.65
N ASP A 48 12.16 -13.29 -6.87
CA ASP A 48 10.81 -13.76 -7.21
C ASP A 48 9.98 -13.88 -5.92
N THR A 49 8.70 -14.24 -6.06
CA THR A 49 7.69 -14.31 -5.01
C THR A 49 7.37 -12.95 -4.43
N PHE A 50 6.70 -12.15 -5.26
CA PHE A 50 6.24 -10.81 -4.92
C PHE A 50 4.81 -10.89 -4.43
N SER A 51 4.49 -10.21 -3.33
CA SER A 51 3.14 -10.06 -2.77
C SER A 51 2.90 -8.57 -2.59
N LEU A 52 2.78 -7.85 -3.71
CA LEU A 52 3.02 -6.40 -3.73
C LEU A 52 1.86 -5.59 -3.20
N TRP A 53 0.62 -6.11 -3.21
CA TRP A 53 -0.51 -5.46 -2.53
C TRP A 53 -0.29 -5.31 -1.02
N ASP A 54 0.43 -6.26 -0.41
CA ASP A 54 0.77 -6.23 1.01
C ASP A 54 2.09 -5.50 1.24
N THR A 55 3.14 -6.01 0.60
CA THR A 55 4.53 -5.71 0.99
C THR A 55 4.88 -4.25 0.78
N TYR A 56 4.35 -3.59 -0.26
CA TYR A 56 4.70 -2.21 -0.62
C TYR A 56 4.51 -1.24 0.55
N ARG A 57 3.56 -1.54 1.45
CA ARG A 57 3.17 -0.68 2.57
C ARG A 57 4.27 -0.55 3.62
N ALA A 58 5.03 -1.62 3.88
CA ALA A 58 5.98 -1.68 4.98
C ALA A 58 7.30 -2.40 4.67
N VAL A 59 7.27 -3.50 3.90
CA VAL A 59 8.48 -4.30 3.65
C VAL A 59 9.47 -3.57 2.76
N GLN A 60 9.04 -3.05 1.60
CA GLN A 60 9.91 -2.30 0.71
C GLN A 60 10.37 -0.98 1.34
N PRO A 61 9.52 -0.19 2.02
CA PRO A 61 9.97 0.98 2.76
C PRO A 61 11.01 0.66 3.85
N LEU A 62 10.86 -0.45 4.57
CA LEU A 62 11.87 -0.88 5.54
C LEU A 62 13.16 -1.32 4.84
N SER A 63 13.05 -2.07 3.75
CA SER A 63 14.18 -2.51 2.93
C SER A 63 14.93 -1.34 2.31
N SER A 64 14.25 -0.23 1.99
CA SER A 64 14.89 0.98 1.47
C SER A 64 15.89 1.59 2.46
N ILE A 65 15.73 1.30 3.76
CA ILE A 65 16.64 1.75 4.81
C ILE A 65 17.68 0.66 5.10
N LEU A 66 17.24 -0.58 5.31
CA LEU A 66 18.11 -1.65 5.82
C LEU A 66 18.93 -2.37 4.75
N GLU A 67 18.36 -2.53 3.55
CA GLU A 67 18.95 -3.33 2.46
C GLU A 67 18.72 -2.67 1.09
N PRO A 68 19.09 -1.38 0.89
CA PRO A 68 18.78 -0.62 -0.32
C PRO A 68 19.35 -1.26 -1.60
N ASP A 69 20.54 -1.85 -1.54
CA ASP A 69 21.14 -2.56 -2.68
C ASP A 69 20.33 -3.81 -3.08
N ARG A 70 19.75 -4.53 -2.11
CA ARG A 70 18.87 -5.68 -2.38
C ARG A 70 17.55 -5.22 -2.98
N LEU A 71 16.97 -4.13 -2.46
CA LEU A 71 15.73 -3.59 -2.98
C LEU A 71 15.90 -3.09 -4.43
N ALA A 72 17.05 -2.52 -4.77
CA ALA A 72 17.37 -2.18 -6.15
C ALA A 72 17.47 -3.42 -7.06
N ASP A 73 18.09 -4.52 -6.59
CA ASP A 73 18.10 -5.81 -7.31
C ASP A 73 16.67 -6.38 -7.49
N VAL A 74 15.77 -6.17 -6.52
CA VAL A 74 14.33 -6.50 -6.65
C VAL A 74 13.68 -5.68 -7.77
N VAL A 75 13.92 -4.37 -7.85
CA VAL A 75 13.38 -3.53 -8.94
C VAL A 75 13.94 -3.91 -10.31
N LEU A 76 15.24 -4.24 -10.41
CA LEU A 76 15.82 -4.79 -11.64
C LEU A 76 15.18 -6.14 -12.01
N SER A 77 14.80 -6.94 -11.01
CA SER A 77 14.02 -8.16 -11.23
C SER A 77 12.64 -7.86 -11.79
N MET A 78 11.93 -6.85 -11.27
CA MET A 78 10.63 -6.43 -11.80
C MET A 78 10.71 -6.02 -13.27
N LEU A 79 11.74 -5.26 -13.66
CA LEU A 79 11.99 -4.92 -15.06
C LEU A 79 12.23 -6.18 -15.90
N SER A 80 13.04 -7.12 -15.40
CA SER A 80 13.24 -8.42 -16.04
C SER A 80 11.91 -9.13 -16.30
N TYR A 81 11.01 -9.21 -15.31
CA TYR A 81 9.66 -9.77 -15.50
C TYR A 81 8.86 -9.05 -16.59
N ALA A 82 8.91 -7.72 -16.64
CA ALA A 82 8.21 -6.93 -17.65
C ALA A 82 8.72 -7.15 -19.07
N GLU A 83 10.01 -7.48 -19.21
CA GLU A 83 10.65 -7.68 -20.51
C GLU A 83 10.69 -9.13 -20.99
N GLU A 84 10.21 -10.08 -20.18
CA GLU A 84 10.14 -11.48 -20.60
C GLU A 84 9.30 -11.67 -21.87
N GLU A 85 9.73 -12.55 -22.76
CA GLU A 85 8.95 -13.00 -23.90
C GLU A 85 8.98 -14.54 -23.94
N TRP A 86 7.83 -15.17 -24.11
CA TRP A 86 7.72 -16.62 -24.21
C TRP A 86 6.60 -17.05 -25.16
N VAL A 87 6.61 -18.31 -25.58
CA VAL A 87 5.52 -18.90 -26.35
C VAL A 87 4.68 -19.75 -25.41
N ASP A 88 3.37 -19.47 -25.33
CA ASP A 88 2.46 -20.28 -24.51
C ASP A 88 2.15 -21.65 -25.15
N ASP A 89 1.48 -22.52 -24.39
CA ASP A 89 1.10 -23.87 -24.87
C ASP A 89 0.23 -23.88 -26.13
N LYS A 90 -0.34 -22.73 -26.49
CA LYS A 90 -1.17 -22.54 -27.68
C LYS A 90 -0.38 -21.94 -28.86
N GLY A 91 0.93 -21.76 -28.71
CA GLY A 91 1.81 -21.22 -29.75
C GLY A 91 1.78 -19.69 -29.86
N ASN A 92 1.15 -18.98 -28.91
CA ASN A 92 1.10 -17.52 -28.94
C ASN A 92 2.34 -16.95 -28.27
N VAL A 93 2.97 -15.96 -28.91
CA VAL A 93 3.97 -15.11 -28.27
C VAL A 93 3.29 -14.28 -27.19
N ARG A 94 3.80 -14.39 -25.97
CA ARG A 94 3.38 -13.66 -24.77
C ARG A 94 4.52 -12.76 -24.34
N LYS A 95 4.16 -11.57 -23.87
CA LYS A 95 5.07 -10.65 -23.22
C LYS A 95 4.77 -10.63 -21.72
N GLY A 96 5.82 -10.43 -20.95
CA GLY A 96 5.77 -10.19 -19.53
C GLY A 96 5.16 -8.84 -19.20
N ARG A 97 5.06 -8.60 -17.91
CA ARG A 97 4.52 -7.39 -17.30
C ARG A 97 5.19 -7.18 -15.94
N LEU A 98 4.96 -6.03 -15.33
CA LEU A 98 5.40 -5.85 -13.95
C LEU A 98 4.69 -6.87 -13.04
N PRO A 99 5.41 -7.47 -12.09
CA PRO A 99 4.81 -8.43 -11.18
C PRO A 99 3.90 -7.71 -10.18
N GLU A 100 2.84 -8.36 -9.75
CA GLU A 100 2.01 -7.90 -8.63
C GLU A 100 1.92 -8.99 -7.56
N TRP A 101 1.55 -10.20 -7.96
CA TRP A 101 1.54 -11.35 -7.07
C TRP A 101 2.15 -12.57 -7.74
N THR A 102 3.45 -12.79 -7.56
CA THR A 102 4.15 -13.91 -8.21
C THR A 102 4.35 -15.10 -7.30
N PHE A 103 4.28 -16.30 -7.89
CA PHE A 103 4.70 -17.55 -7.26
C PHE A 103 5.50 -18.38 -8.26
N LYS A 104 6.74 -18.73 -7.91
CA LYS A 104 7.61 -19.59 -8.75
C LYS A 104 7.67 -19.12 -10.20
N GLY A 105 7.93 -17.84 -10.42
CA GLY A 105 8.10 -17.23 -11.73
C GLY A 105 6.80 -17.00 -12.50
N ASN A 106 5.64 -17.17 -11.88
CA ASN A 106 4.33 -16.98 -12.53
C ASN A 106 3.51 -15.93 -11.79
N GLU A 107 2.89 -15.04 -12.55
CA GLU A 107 1.84 -14.16 -12.04
C GLU A 107 0.61 -14.99 -11.68
N THR A 108 0.02 -14.72 -10.52
CA THR A 108 -1.15 -15.44 -9.99
C THR A 108 -2.45 -14.68 -10.25
N GLY A 109 -2.38 -13.37 -10.44
CA GLY A 109 -3.53 -12.47 -10.53
C GLY A 109 -4.23 -12.26 -9.19
N MET A 110 -3.58 -12.62 -8.07
CA MET A 110 -4.10 -12.42 -6.72
C MET A 110 -4.10 -10.94 -6.35
N MET A 111 -5.10 -10.54 -5.56
CA MET A 111 -5.36 -9.16 -5.13
C MET A 111 -5.61 -8.19 -6.31
N MET A 112 -5.19 -6.94 -6.15
CA MET A 112 -5.49 -5.83 -7.06
C MET A 112 -4.34 -4.85 -7.16
N GLY A 113 -4.50 -3.86 -8.04
CA GLY A 113 -3.63 -2.70 -8.09
C GLY A 113 -2.41 -2.89 -8.98
N MET A 114 -1.58 -1.85 -9.01
CA MET A 114 -0.29 -1.81 -9.72
C MET A 114 0.81 -1.45 -8.71
N HIS A 115 0.94 -2.23 -7.64
CA HIS A 115 1.80 -1.93 -6.49
C HIS A 115 3.29 -2.16 -6.76
N SER A 116 3.65 -2.71 -7.92
CA SER A 116 5.00 -2.52 -8.47
C SER A 116 5.37 -1.03 -8.62
N THR A 117 4.41 -0.16 -8.93
CA THR A 117 4.65 1.27 -9.21
C THR A 117 5.17 2.06 -8.00
N PRO A 118 4.58 2.01 -6.78
CA PRO A 118 5.17 2.68 -5.62
C PRO A 118 6.54 2.09 -5.26
N VAL A 119 6.77 0.77 -5.43
CA VAL A 119 8.08 0.16 -5.14
C VAL A 119 9.17 0.67 -6.08
N ILE A 120 8.87 0.77 -7.38
CA ILE A 120 9.80 1.33 -8.38
C ILE A 120 10.06 2.81 -8.05
N HIS A 121 9.02 3.59 -7.76
CA HIS A 121 9.18 5.01 -7.43
C HIS A 121 10.03 5.23 -6.17
N ASP A 122 9.85 4.41 -5.13
CA ASP A 122 10.59 4.51 -3.88
C ASP A 122 12.11 4.41 -4.11
N VAL A 123 12.50 3.44 -4.93
CA VAL A 123 13.91 3.16 -5.26
C VAL A 123 14.50 4.20 -6.22
N LEU A 124 13.69 4.73 -7.14
CA LEU A 124 14.10 5.83 -8.03
C LEU A 124 14.35 7.12 -7.23
N SER A 125 13.36 7.54 -6.44
CA SER A 125 13.38 8.82 -5.70
C SER A 125 14.45 8.87 -4.61
N LYS A 126 14.75 7.73 -3.96
CA LYS A 126 15.81 7.63 -2.94
C LYS A 126 17.20 7.38 -3.53
N GLY A 127 17.32 7.24 -4.85
CA GLY A 127 18.60 7.08 -5.56
C GLY A 127 19.30 5.73 -5.34
N SER A 128 18.66 4.77 -4.67
CA SER A 128 19.28 3.47 -4.38
C SER A 128 19.53 2.64 -5.65
N LEU A 129 18.67 2.75 -6.67
CA LEU A 129 18.92 2.13 -7.97
C LEU A 129 20.10 2.75 -8.71
N GLU A 130 20.24 4.09 -8.68
CA GLU A 130 21.39 4.76 -9.31
C GLU A 130 22.71 4.26 -8.70
N LYS A 131 22.79 4.28 -7.36
CA LYS A 131 23.95 3.78 -6.63
C LYS A 131 24.22 2.31 -6.98
N ARG A 132 23.19 1.47 -6.92
CA ARG A 132 23.33 0.04 -7.19
C ARG A 132 23.84 -0.23 -8.59
N MET A 133 23.29 0.41 -9.62
CA MET A 133 23.74 0.23 -10.99
C MET A 133 25.20 0.71 -11.20
N ILE A 134 25.64 1.76 -10.51
CA ILE A 134 27.06 2.17 -10.50
C ILE A 134 27.93 1.06 -9.91
N ASP A 135 27.53 0.48 -8.76
CA ASP A 135 28.26 -0.62 -8.11
C ASP A 135 28.32 -1.87 -8.99
N LEU A 136 27.31 -2.08 -9.86
CA LEU A 136 27.25 -3.15 -10.85
C LEU A 136 28.03 -2.84 -12.14
N GLY A 137 28.56 -1.62 -12.29
CA GLY A 137 29.38 -1.23 -13.43
C GLY A 137 28.61 -0.74 -14.66
N PHE A 138 27.34 -0.39 -14.51
CA PHE A 138 26.53 0.14 -15.61
C PHE A 138 27.06 1.52 -16.00
N THR A 139 27.17 1.77 -17.30
CA THR A 139 27.48 3.08 -17.87
C THR A 139 26.34 4.07 -17.64
N GLU A 140 26.62 5.37 -17.73
CA GLU A 140 25.58 6.40 -17.59
C GLU A 140 24.42 6.22 -18.60
N ALA A 141 24.74 5.80 -19.82
CA ALA A 141 23.74 5.52 -20.85
C ALA A 141 22.85 4.33 -20.48
N GLU A 142 23.43 3.22 -19.99
CA GLU A 142 22.67 2.05 -19.54
C GLU A 142 21.80 2.38 -18.34
N ARG A 143 22.32 3.14 -17.36
CA ARG A 143 21.55 3.57 -16.19
C ARG A 143 20.35 4.44 -16.58
N LYS A 144 20.54 5.36 -17.52
CA LYS A 144 19.46 6.17 -18.06
C LYS A 144 18.41 5.29 -18.76
N ASP A 145 18.85 4.40 -19.66
CA ASP A 145 17.97 3.49 -20.41
C ASP A 145 17.15 2.57 -19.48
N VAL A 146 17.75 2.02 -18.41
CA VAL A 146 17.03 1.20 -17.42
C VAL A 146 15.93 1.99 -16.72
N LYS A 147 16.20 3.24 -16.30
CA LYS A 147 15.19 4.11 -15.67
C LYS A 147 14.04 4.43 -16.62
N GLU A 148 14.36 4.76 -17.87
CA GLU A 148 13.34 5.02 -18.90
C GLU A 148 12.46 3.78 -19.11
N ARG A 149 13.07 2.58 -19.24
CA ARG A 149 12.32 1.32 -19.42
C ARG A 149 11.47 0.93 -18.23
N LEU A 150 11.91 1.20 -17.00
CA LEU A 150 11.09 1.02 -15.80
C LEU A 150 9.82 1.86 -15.87
N VAL A 151 9.95 3.15 -16.19
CA VAL A 151 8.79 4.05 -16.31
C VAL A 151 7.88 3.64 -17.47
N GLU A 152 8.44 3.23 -18.62
CA GLU A 152 7.62 2.68 -19.72
C GLU A 152 6.86 1.41 -19.33
N ALA A 153 7.48 0.52 -18.52
CA ALA A 153 6.81 -0.68 -18.03
C ALA A 153 5.64 -0.33 -17.11
N MET A 154 5.82 0.64 -16.21
CA MET A 154 4.74 1.15 -15.34
C MET A 154 3.56 1.72 -16.17
N ILE A 155 3.86 2.54 -17.18
CA ILE A 155 2.85 3.12 -18.07
C ILE A 155 2.14 2.05 -18.89
N THR A 156 2.87 1.02 -19.33
CA THR A 156 2.31 -0.10 -20.11
C THR A 156 1.28 -0.85 -19.29
N ASP A 157 1.62 -1.23 -18.05
CA ASP A 157 0.72 -1.92 -17.14
C ASP A 157 -0.51 -1.07 -16.81
N ALA A 158 -0.33 0.23 -16.60
CA ALA A 158 -1.41 1.20 -16.33
C ALA A 158 -2.33 1.51 -17.52
N ARG A 159 -2.12 0.83 -18.65
CA ARG A 159 -2.93 0.90 -19.87
C ARG A 159 -3.37 -0.49 -20.37
N ALA A 160 -2.87 -1.57 -19.79
CA ALA A 160 -3.09 -2.91 -20.32
C ALA A 160 -4.40 -3.49 -19.78
N ALA A 161 -5.37 -3.73 -20.68
CA ALA A 161 -6.59 -4.47 -20.33
C ALA A 161 -6.23 -5.93 -20.06
N THR A 162 -6.03 -6.28 -18.79
CA THR A 162 -5.60 -7.64 -18.40
C THR A 162 -6.52 -8.24 -17.35
N SER A 163 -6.49 -9.57 -17.24
CA SER A 163 -7.29 -10.33 -16.27
C SER A 163 -6.48 -10.74 -15.03
N GLN A 164 -5.30 -10.15 -14.79
CA GLN A 164 -4.35 -10.59 -13.75
C GLN A 164 -3.94 -9.38 -12.90
N GLY A 165 -4.59 -9.18 -11.74
CA GLY A 165 -4.32 -8.09 -10.77
C GLY A 165 -4.80 -6.69 -11.20
N VAL A 166 -4.55 -6.30 -12.46
CA VAL A 166 -4.96 -5.01 -13.04
C VAL A 166 -6.24 -5.19 -13.85
N ALA A 167 -7.37 -5.19 -13.14
CA ALA A 167 -8.71 -5.32 -13.71
C ALA A 167 -9.34 -3.94 -14.00
N TRP A 168 -10.23 -3.88 -14.99
CA TRP A 168 -11.07 -2.70 -15.28
C TRP A 168 -10.31 -1.40 -15.62
N ILE A 169 -9.05 -1.50 -16.04
CA ILE A 169 -8.22 -0.30 -16.28
C ILE A 169 -8.77 0.57 -17.40
N LYS A 170 -9.45 -0.01 -18.40
CA LYS A 170 -10.03 0.76 -19.51
C LYS A 170 -11.22 1.57 -19.06
N GLU A 171 -12.09 0.97 -18.27
CA GLU A 171 -13.20 1.64 -17.63
C GLU A 171 -12.71 2.75 -16.70
N TYR A 172 -11.68 2.48 -15.91
CA TYR A 172 -11.04 3.49 -15.06
C TYR A 172 -10.41 4.65 -15.87
N GLU A 173 -9.72 4.36 -16.98
CA GLU A 173 -9.18 5.40 -17.87
C GLU A 173 -10.27 6.25 -18.51
N GLU A 174 -11.42 5.66 -18.85
CA GLU A 174 -12.53 6.34 -19.51
C GLU A 174 -13.40 7.14 -18.53
N GLN A 175 -13.67 6.60 -17.34
CA GLN A 175 -14.63 7.15 -16.38
C GLN A 175 -13.96 7.85 -15.19
N GLY A 176 -12.67 7.62 -14.95
CA GLY A 176 -11.99 8.07 -13.73
C GLY A 176 -12.37 7.27 -12.48
N TYR A 177 -13.10 6.18 -12.62
CA TYR A 177 -13.36 5.19 -11.56
C TYR A 177 -13.68 3.85 -12.21
N VAL A 178 -13.60 2.77 -11.44
CA VAL A 178 -14.08 1.45 -11.86
C VAL A 178 -15.58 1.35 -11.55
N PRO A 179 -16.45 1.16 -12.56
CA PRO A 179 -17.88 1.05 -12.35
C PRO A 179 -18.24 -0.32 -11.77
N ALA A 180 -19.24 -0.34 -10.88
CA ALA A 180 -19.85 -1.57 -10.38
C ALA A 180 -21.06 -1.98 -11.22
N GLN A 181 -21.26 -3.30 -11.33
CA GLN A 181 -22.31 -3.94 -12.12
C GLN A 181 -22.78 -5.19 -11.38
N LEU A 182 -24.09 -5.48 -11.37
CA LEU A 182 -24.58 -6.73 -10.79
C LEU A 182 -24.24 -7.96 -11.65
N HIS A 183 -24.06 -9.11 -11.00
CA HIS A 183 -23.93 -10.40 -11.71
C HIS A 183 -25.17 -10.73 -12.53
N ASP A 184 -25.03 -10.94 -13.84
CA ASP A 184 -26.12 -11.34 -14.74
C ASP A 184 -26.70 -12.74 -14.42
N THR A 185 -26.00 -13.55 -13.62
CA THR A 185 -26.44 -14.86 -13.13
C THR A 185 -27.00 -14.82 -11.70
N PRO A 186 -27.99 -15.66 -11.34
CA PRO A 186 -28.43 -15.82 -9.95
C PRO A 186 -27.29 -16.35 -9.06
N PRO A 187 -27.25 -16.00 -7.75
CA PRO A 187 -26.28 -16.55 -6.80
C PRO A 187 -26.30 -18.09 -6.81
N ASP A 188 -25.13 -18.72 -6.80
CA ASP A 188 -25.03 -20.18 -6.78
C ASP A 188 -25.36 -20.77 -5.38
N SER A 189 -25.30 -22.09 -5.23
CA SER A 189 -25.62 -22.77 -3.97
C SER A 189 -24.64 -22.47 -2.82
N TYR A 190 -23.53 -21.77 -3.09
CA TYR A 190 -22.61 -21.27 -2.08
C TYR A 190 -22.96 -19.85 -1.62
N GLY A 191 -23.89 -19.16 -2.28
CA GLY A 191 -24.53 -17.92 -1.82
C GLY A 191 -23.62 -16.72 -1.53
N GLY A 192 -22.30 -16.87 -1.54
CA GLY A 192 -21.40 -16.02 -0.75
C GLY A 192 -20.54 -15.04 -1.55
N HIS A 193 -21.03 -14.53 -2.67
CA HIS A 193 -20.28 -13.53 -3.43
C HIS A 193 -21.10 -12.24 -3.49
N SER A 194 -20.40 -11.12 -3.31
CA SER A 194 -20.89 -9.76 -3.54
C SER A 194 -21.94 -9.69 -4.65
N PRO A 195 -22.96 -8.81 -4.55
CA PRO A 195 -23.95 -8.66 -5.61
C PRO A 195 -23.32 -8.21 -6.95
N PHE A 196 -22.10 -7.65 -6.89
CA PHE A 196 -21.35 -7.17 -8.04
C PHE A 196 -20.49 -8.23 -8.71
N LYS A 197 -20.38 -8.14 -10.03
CA LYS A 197 -19.47 -8.92 -10.87
C LYS A 197 -18.03 -8.88 -10.39
N ASP A 198 -17.64 -7.73 -9.85
CA ASP A 198 -16.41 -7.53 -9.11
C ASP A 198 -16.72 -6.76 -7.83
N SER A 199 -16.31 -7.33 -6.69
CA SER A 199 -16.64 -6.79 -5.37
C SER A 199 -15.74 -5.66 -4.90
N TRP A 200 -14.73 -5.25 -5.69
CA TRP A 200 -13.66 -4.37 -5.22
C TRP A 200 -13.53 -3.06 -6.01
N THR A 201 -14.56 -2.67 -6.76
CA THR A 201 -14.54 -1.51 -7.68
C THR A 201 -14.13 -0.18 -7.04
N ALA A 202 -14.52 0.07 -5.78
CA ALA A 202 -14.08 1.27 -5.08
C ALA A 202 -12.59 1.18 -4.67
N SER A 203 -12.16 0.03 -4.17
CA SER A 203 -10.75 -0.21 -3.85
C SER A 203 -9.83 -0.05 -5.05
N TYR A 204 -10.21 -0.56 -6.23
CA TYR A 204 -9.45 -0.37 -7.46
C TYR A 204 -9.21 1.11 -7.75
N SER A 205 -10.25 1.94 -7.69
CA SER A 205 -10.15 3.36 -8.06
C SER A 205 -9.27 4.15 -7.08
N LEU A 206 -9.38 3.84 -5.78
CA LEU A 206 -8.57 4.44 -4.73
C LEU A 206 -7.09 4.04 -4.86
N GLU A 207 -6.79 2.76 -5.04
CA GLU A 207 -5.41 2.29 -5.13
C GLU A 207 -4.76 2.61 -6.49
N TYR A 208 -5.50 2.58 -7.60
CA TYR A 208 -5.02 3.06 -8.90
C TYR A 208 -4.67 4.54 -8.87
N SER A 209 -5.41 5.37 -8.12
CA SER A 209 -5.05 6.78 -7.97
C SER A 209 -3.68 6.96 -7.31
N MET A 210 -3.37 6.15 -6.29
CA MET A 210 -2.05 6.15 -5.64
C MET A 210 -0.97 5.58 -6.58
N ASN A 211 -1.28 4.55 -7.36
CA ASN A 211 -0.35 4.01 -8.36
C ASN A 211 -0.05 5.05 -9.46
N ASP A 212 -1.07 5.76 -9.95
CA ASP A 212 -0.93 6.83 -10.93
C ASP A 212 -0.12 8.01 -10.38
N TRP A 213 -0.22 8.32 -9.09
CA TRP A 213 0.68 9.26 -8.42
C TRP A 213 2.14 8.80 -8.51
N ALA A 214 2.43 7.54 -8.19
CA ALA A 214 3.79 6.99 -8.26
C ALA A 214 4.34 6.98 -9.70
N ILE A 215 3.48 6.74 -10.70
CA ILE A 215 3.82 6.84 -12.13
C ILE A 215 4.16 8.28 -12.48
N ALA A 216 3.31 9.25 -12.12
CA ALA A 216 3.53 10.67 -12.39
C ALA A 216 4.87 11.15 -11.79
N GLN A 217 5.13 10.82 -10.52
CA GLN A 217 6.38 11.22 -9.88
C GLN A 217 7.61 10.54 -10.51
N SER A 218 7.48 9.30 -10.99
CA SER A 218 8.56 8.62 -11.72
C SER A 218 8.81 9.23 -13.11
N ILE A 219 7.76 9.65 -13.82
CA ILE A 219 7.90 10.39 -15.08
C ILE A 219 8.62 11.72 -14.84
N LYS A 220 8.21 12.46 -13.80
CA LYS A 220 8.88 13.70 -13.41
C LYS A 220 10.37 13.51 -13.15
N GLU A 221 10.74 12.47 -12.41
CA GLU A 221 12.13 12.18 -12.06
C GLU A 221 12.98 11.81 -13.29
N VAL A 222 12.42 11.04 -14.24
CA VAL A 222 13.18 10.47 -15.36
C VAL A 222 13.12 11.34 -16.63
N PHE A 223 11.95 11.89 -16.95
CA PHE A 223 11.67 12.63 -18.18
C PHE A 223 11.40 14.13 -17.96
N GLY A 224 11.07 14.53 -16.73
CA GLY A 224 10.68 15.90 -16.37
C GLY A 224 9.17 16.16 -16.47
N GLU A 225 8.71 17.26 -15.86
CA GLU A 225 7.29 17.64 -15.79
C GLU A 225 6.69 18.06 -17.14
N GLU A 226 7.54 18.44 -18.10
CA GLU A 226 7.13 18.84 -19.45
C GLU A 226 6.71 17.64 -20.33
N ASP A 227 7.00 16.40 -19.89
CA ASP A 227 6.49 15.22 -20.57
C ASP A 227 4.95 15.18 -20.45
N PRO A 228 4.18 15.12 -21.55
CA PRO A 228 2.72 15.16 -21.49
C PRO A 228 2.12 14.03 -20.65
N ARG A 229 2.83 12.91 -20.50
CA ARG A 229 2.41 11.77 -19.68
C ARG A 229 2.46 12.12 -18.19
N TYR A 230 3.32 13.05 -17.75
CA TYR A 230 3.31 13.55 -16.38
C TYR A 230 1.94 14.16 -16.05
N THR A 231 1.46 15.07 -16.91
CA THR A 231 0.16 15.73 -16.71
C THR A 231 -1.01 14.72 -16.75
N GLU A 232 -0.95 13.74 -17.65
CA GLU A 232 -1.93 12.64 -17.72
C GLU A 232 -2.06 11.89 -16.39
N PHE A 233 -0.95 11.33 -15.89
CA PHE A 233 -0.94 10.54 -14.66
C PHE A 233 -1.15 11.40 -13.41
N ALA A 234 -0.69 12.65 -13.40
CA ALA A 234 -1.01 13.61 -12.35
C ALA A 234 -2.52 13.85 -12.24
N ASN A 235 -3.23 13.96 -13.37
CA ASN A 235 -4.68 14.09 -13.36
C ASN A 235 -5.36 12.80 -12.91
N ARG A 236 -4.94 11.63 -13.42
CA ARG A 236 -5.48 10.34 -12.97
C ARG A 236 -5.25 10.08 -11.49
N SER A 237 -4.16 10.59 -10.90
CA SER A 237 -3.90 10.46 -9.46
C SER A 237 -4.94 11.13 -8.55
N LYS A 238 -5.83 11.95 -9.11
CA LYS A 238 -6.95 12.60 -8.43
C LYS A 238 -8.28 11.87 -8.60
N ASN A 239 -8.32 10.78 -9.37
CA ASN A 239 -9.54 10.03 -9.69
C ASN A 239 -10.28 9.49 -8.45
N TRP A 240 -9.58 9.26 -7.34
CA TRP A 240 -10.16 8.90 -6.05
C TRP A 240 -11.30 9.83 -5.63
N GLN A 241 -11.25 11.11 -6.02
CA GLN A 241 -12.26 12.11 -5.70
C GLN A 241 -13.63 11.78 -6.32
N ALA A 242 -13.65 11.12 -7.47
CA ALA A 242 -14.89 10.78 -8.17
C ALA A 242 -15.81 9.90 -7.33
N GLN A 243 -15.24 9.05 -6.47
CA GLN A 243 -16.04 8.15 -5.64
C GLN A 243 -16.49 8.75 -4.32
N PHE A 244 -16.14 10.01 -4.00
CA PHE A 244 -16.58 10.65 -2.76
C PHE A 244 -17.97 11.27 -2.91
N ASP A 245 -18.93 10.75 -2.16
CA ASP A 245 -20.33 11.11 -2.32
C ASP A 245 -20.73 12.37 -1.54
N PHE A 246 -21.10 13.45 -2.23
CA PHE A 246 -21.66 14.67 -1.61
C PHE A 246 -23.19 14.65 -1.51
N GLY A 247 -23.88 13.89 -2.36
CA GLY A 247 -25.28 14.11 -2.71
C GLY A 247 -26.21 12.90 -2.55
N GLY A 248 -25.67 11.74 -2.17
CA GLY A 248 -26.42 10.50 -2.02
C GLY A 248 -27.54 10.56 -0.99
N LYS A 249 -28.43 9.57 -1.05
CA LYS A 249 -29.64 9.50 -0.22
C LYS A 249 -29.32 9.10 1.22
N GLN A 250 -28.32 8.26 1.44
CA GLN A 250 -27.89 7.83 2.78
C GLN A 250 -26.38 7.84 2.88
N TYR A 251 -25.83 8.10 4.07
CA TYR A 251 -24.38 8.05 4.31
C TYR A 251 -23.57 8.90 3.30
N GLN A 252 -23.87 10.19 3.22
CA GLN A 252 -23.07 11.15 2.46
C GLN A 252 -21.71 11.38 3.13
N GLY A 253 -20.73 11.86 2.37
CA GLY A 253 -19.37 12.13 2.80
C GLY A 253 -18.51 10.88 2.91
N TRP A 254 -18.77 9.87 2.07
CA TRP A 254 -18.05 8.59 2.05
C TRP A 254 -17.62 8.22 0.63
N PHE A 255 -16.58 7.41 0.51
CA PHE A 255 -16.30 6.73 -0.75
C PHE A 255 -17.36 5.65 -1.01
N LYS A 256 -17.90 5.63 -2.23
CA LYS A 256 -18.90 4.68 -2.68
C LYS A 256 -18.63 4.26 -4.12
N ALA A 257 -19.03 3.03 -4.46
CA ALA A 257 -19.05 2.62 -5.84
C ALA A 257 -20.06 3.45 -6.66
N ARG A 258 -19.70 3.70 -7.91
CA ARG A 258 -20.57 4.23 -8.96
C ARG A 258 -20.86 3.16 -9.99
N ASP A 259 -21.97 3.27 -10.69
CA ASP A 259 -22.29 2.43 -11.84
C ASP A 259 -21.73 3.00 -13.16
N TYR A 260 -22.09 2.39 -14.29
CA TYR A 260 -21.65 2.84 -15.62
C TYR A 260 -22.20 4.20 -16.07
N ASP A 261 -23.30 4.65 -15.46
CA ASP A 261 -23.93 5.93 -15.76
C ASP A 261 -23.44 7.05 -14.82
N GLY A 262 -22.54 6.74 -13.89
CA GLY A 262 -21.99 7.67 -12.89
C GLY A 262 -22.80 7.77 -11.61
N GLU A 263 -23.89 7.03 -11.47
CA GLU A 263 -24.75 7.09 -10.30
C GLU A 263 -24.15 6.28 -9.15
N PHE A 264 -24.16 6.85 -7.95
CA PHE A 264 -23.73 6.14 -6.75
C PHE A 264 -24.64 4.96 -6.45
N ILE A 265 -24.04 3.83 -6.07
CA ILE A 265 -24.78 2.65 -5.63
C ILE A 265 -25.29 2.86 -4.21
N ASP A 266 -26.46 3.49 -4.14
CA ASP A 266 -27.13 3.89 -2.90
C ASP A 266 -28.56 3.33 -2.82
N ALA A 267 -29.33 3.77 -1.82
CA ALA A 267 -30.66 3.28 -1.53
C ALA A 267 -31.61 3.33 -2.74
N GLY A 268 -32.15 2.17 -3.08
CA GLY A 268 -33.03 2.00 -4.24
C GLY A 268 -32.36 2.10 -5.60
N TRP A 269 -31.03 1.99 -5.68
CA TRP A 269 -30.30 1.88 -6.93
C TRP A 269 -30.74 0.64 -7.74
N VAL A 270 -30.84 0.84 -9.05
CA VAL A 270 -31.17 -0.19 -10.04
C VAL A 270 -30.06 -0.19 -11.06
N ASP A 271 -29.44 -1.35 -11.26
CA ASP A 271 -28.35 -1.52 -12.20
C ASP A 271 -28.81 -1.15 -13.63
N PRO A 272 -28.19 -0.16 -14.29
CA PRO A 272 -28.59 0.26 -15.62
C PRO A 272 -28.36 -0.82 -16.69
N ILE A 273 -27.40 -1.73 -16.45
CA ILE A 273 -27.08 -2.82 -17.37
C ILE A 273 -28.02 -4.02 -17.17
N THR A 274 -28.29 -4.41 -15.92
CA THR A 274 -29.10 -5.61 -15.64
C THR A 274 -30.58 -5.33 -15.34
N GLY A 275 -30.95 -4.08 -15.09
CA GLY A 275 -32.32 -3.65 -14.76
C GLY A 275 -32.84 -4.15 -13.41
N ARG A 276 -31.96 -4.67 -12.54
CA ARG A 276 -32.32 -5.23 -11.23
C ARG A 276 -31.87 -4.31 -10.10
N ALA A 277 -32.66 -4.29 -9.03
CA ALA A 277 -32.23 -3.66 -7.78
C ALA A 277 -31.22 -4.55 -7.05
N VAL A 278 -30.22 -3.94 -6.40
CA VAL A 278 -29.19 -4.65 -5.62
C VAL A 278 -29.73 -5.39 -4.38
N GLY A 279 -30.97 -5.07 -3.97
CA GLY A 279 -31.70 -5.79 -2.92
C GLY A 279 -31.28 -5.48 -1.48
N LYS A 280 -30.22 -4.68 -1.28
CA LYS A 280 -29.75 -4.19 0.02
C LYS A 280 -29.13 -2.79 -0.11
N ASP A 281 -29.41 -1.91 0.84
CA ASP A 281 -28.84 -0.56 0.84
C ASP A 281 -27.40 -0.57 1.38
N TRP A 282 -26.54 0.27 0.80
CA TRP A 282 -25.15 0.40 1.23
C TRP A 282 -25.02 1.00 2.63
N ARG A 283 -24.01 0.56 3.38
CA ARG A 283 -23.58 1.16 4.65
C ARG A 283 -22.06 1.11 4.76
N PRO A 284 -21.41 2.09 5.41
CA PRO A 284 -19.95 2.13 5.52
C PRO A 284 -19.37 0.98 6.34
N ASP A 285 -20.15 0.35 7.22
CA ASP A 285 -19.73 -0.75 8.11
C ASP A 285 -19.84 -2.16 7.51
N MET A 286 -20.26 -2.27 6.24
CA MET A 286 -20.43 -3.54 5.53
C MET A 286 -19.18 -3.93 4.73
N PHE A 287 -18.68 -5.15 4.94
CA PHE A 287 -17.54 -5.69 4.21
C PHE A 287 -17.88 -6.12 2.79
N ASN A 288 -16.89 -6.18 1.90
CA ASN A 288 -17.01 -6.77 0.56
C ASN A 288 -18.15 -6.15 -0.30
N TRP A 289 -18.43 -4.87 -0.09
CA TRP A 289 -19.37 -4.08 -0.90
C TRP A 289 -18.59 -2.98 -1.63
N ALA A 290 -17.98 -3.35 -2.77
CA ALA A 290 -17.04 -2.54 -3.53
C ALA A 290 -15.65 -2.32 -2.90
N PHE A 291 -15.40 -2.88 -1.71
CA PHE A 291 -14.13 -2.76 -0.99
C PHE A 291 -13.44 -4.12 -0.84
N SER A 292 -12.15 -4.18 -1.14
CA SER A 292 -11.31 -5.38 -1.05
C SER A 292 -10.97 -5.71 0.39
N GLU A 293 -11.42 -6.87 0.86
CA GLU A 293 -11.21 -7.40 2.21
C GLU A 293 -11.54 -6.40 3.34
N SER A 294 -12.40 -5.43 3.05
CA SER A 294 -12.60 -4.26 3.89
C SER A 294 -14.00 -3.67 3.70
N ASN A 295 -14.26 -2.56 4.38
CA ASN A 295 -15.49 -1.78 4.28
C ASN A 295 -15.20 -0.28 4.02
N GLY A 296 -16.25 0.53 3.97
CA GLY A 296 -16.16 1.97 3.75
C GLY A 296 -15.41 2.73 4.86
N TRP A 297 -15.41 2.25 6.10
CA TRP A 297 -14.60 2.85 7.19
C TRP A 297 -13.10 2.72 6.96
N GLN A 298 -12.67 1.56 6.48
CA GLN A 298 -11.27 1.21 6.36
C GLN A 298 -10.65 1.89 5.12
N TYR A 299 -11.34 1.80 3.98
CA TYR A 299 -10.91 2.47 2.75
C TYR A 299 -11.17 3.98 2.72
N SER A 300 -11.89 4.55 3.71
CA SER A 300 -12.07 6.01 3.83
C SER A 300 -10.77 6.79 3.85
N PHE A 301 -9.68 6.13 4.23
CA PHE A 301 -8.37 6.73 4.37
C PHE A 301 -7.34 6.21 3.37
N SER A 302 -7.77 5.48 2.34
CA SER A 302 -6.89 4.92 1.29
C SER A 302 -6.59 5.95 0.19
N VAL A 303 -6.06 7.10 0.61
CA VAL A 303 -5.59 8.19 -0.26
C VAL A 303 -4.21 8.64 0.23
N GLN A 304 -3.32 7.69 0.50
CA GLN A 304 -2.06 7.90 1.20
C GLN A 304 -1.16 8.93 0.48
N HIS A 305 -1.24 9.00 -0.85
CA HIS A 305 -0.51 9.98 -1.65
C HIS A 305 -1.03 11.41 -1.54
N ASP A 306 -2.26 11.62 -1.04
CA ASP A 306 -2.89 12.93 -0.96
C ASP A 306 -3.83 13.10 0.26
N ILE A 307 -3.32 12.78 1.46
CA ILE A 307 -4.08 12.93 2.72
C ILE A 307 -4.52 14.39 2.93
N HIS A 308 -3.73 15.37 2.49
CA HIS A 308 -4.14 16.79 2.54
C HIS A 308 -5.35 17.06 1.64
N GLY A 309 -5.36 16.55 0.40
CA GLY A 309 -6.51 16.64 -0.49
C GLY A 309 -7.75 15.95 0.08
N LEU A 310 -7.60 14.80 0.73
CA LEU A 310 -8.71 14.12 1.42
C LEU A 310 -9.27 14.97 2.58
N ILE A 311 -8.41 15.56 3.41
CA ILE A 311 -8.83 16.49 4.48
C ILE A 311 -9.61 17.68 3.90
N ASP A 312 -9.14 18.25 2.80
CA ASP A 312 -9.78 19.38 2.14
C ASP A 312 -11.13 19.01 1.53
N LEU A 313 -11.22 17.83 0.90
CA LEU A 313 -12.46 17.28 0.36
C LEU A 313 -13.51 17.06 1.46
N MET A 314 -13.11 16.40 2.55
CA MET A 314 -13.98 16.16 3.70
C MET A 314 -14.41 17.46 4.36
N THR A 315 -13.53 18.47 4.43
CA THR A 315 -13.87 19.81 4.94
C THR A 315 -14.90 20.51 4.05
N ARG A 316 -14.76 20.41 2.72
CA ARG A 316 -15.73 20.96 1.77
C ARG A 316 -17.10 20.32 1.96
N PHE A 317 -17.15 18.99 2.09
CA PHE A 317 -18.38 18.27 2.38
C PHE A 317 -18.98 18.70 3.73
N ASP A 318 -18.16 18.77 4.78
CA ASP A 318 -18.62 19.18 6.11
C ASP A 318 -19.26 20.57 6.07
N LYS A 319 -18.69 21.50 5.31
CA LYS A 319 -19.26 22.85 5.09
C LYS A 319 -20.62 22.88 4.41
N THR A 320 -21.01 21.83 3.69
CA THR A 320 -22.37 21.70 3.15
C THR A 320 -23.41 21.43 4.23
N GLN A 321 -23.00 20.81 5.34
CA GLN A 321 -23.85 20.44 6.48
C GLN A 321 -23.70 21.44 7.64
N ASN A 322 -22.50 21.96 7.83
CA ASN A 322 -22.10 22.88 8.88
C ASN A 322 -21.17 23.98 8.30
N PRO A 323 -21.71 25.15 7.92
CA PRO A 323 -20.92 26.24 7.33
C PRO A 323 -19.75 26.76 8.18
N GLU A 324 -19.78 26.52 9.50
CA GLU A 324 -18.74 26.92 10.44
C GLU A 324 -17.64 25.85 10.65
N ALA A 325 -17.71 24.72 9.93
CA ALA A 325 -16.70 23.66 10.02
C ALA A 325 -15.29 24.16 9.68
N GLU A 326 -14.32 23.84 10.54
CA GLU A 326 -12.91 24.12 10.33
C GLU A 326 -12.23 23.00 9.52
N ARG A 327 -11.05 23.31 8.97
CA ARG A 327 -10.30 22.34 8.16
C ARG A 327 -9.91 21.13 9.01
N GLY A 328 -10.36 19.95 8.61
CA GLY A 328 -10.03 18.69 9.26
C GLY A 328 -10.96 18.27 10.40
N ASP A 329 -11.99 19.06 10.74
CA ASP A 329 -12.96 18.69 11.78
C ASP A 329 -13.61 17.33 11.50
N LEU A 330 -14.20 17.16 10.31
CA LEU A 330 -14.81 15.89 9.92
C LEU A 330 -13.79 14.74 9.85
N PHE A 331 -12.57 15.01 9.38
CA PHE A 331 -11.52 13.99 9.29
C PHE A 331 -11.13 13.49 10.68
N ALA A 332 -10.90 14.40 11.63
CA ALA A 332 -10.59 14.08 13.02
C ALA A 332 -11.76 13.37 13.71
N ALA A 333 -12.99 13.83 13.50
CA ALA A 333 -14.19 13.18 14.04
C ALA A 333 -14.38 11.76 13.48
N ARG A 334 -14.10 11.55 12.20
CA ARG A 334 -14.16 10.22 11.57
C ARG A 334 -13.10 9.28 12.13
N LEU A 335 -11.87 9.76 12.32
CA LEU A 335 -10.84 9.00 13.01
C LEU A 335 -11.24 8.67 14.45
N ASP A 336 -11.80 9.60 15.21
CA ASP A 336 -12.26 9.34 16.58
C ASP A 336 -13.33 8.24 16.61
N GLU A 337 -14.32 8.32 15.72
CA GLU A 337 -15.39 7.34 15.63
C GLU A 337 -14.89 5.96 15.18
N TYR A 338 -13.92 5.92 14.26
CA TYR A 338 -13.30 4.69 13.73
C TYR A 338 -12.82 3.74 14.84
N TRP A 339 -12.29 4.27 15.95
CA TRP A 339 -11.82 3.45 17.08
C TRP A 339 -12.92 2.93 18.02
N SER A 340 -14.17 3.37 17.83
CA SER A 340 -15.30 3.08 18.72
C SER A 340 -16.50 2.40 18.04
N THR A 341 -16.63 2.54 16.73
CA THR A 341 -17.63 1.85 15.90
C THR A 341 -17.08 0.50 15.46
N TYR A 342 -17.90 -0.55 15.39
CA TYR A 342 -17.47 -1.88 14.95
C TYR A 342 -18.16 -2.28 13.63
N PRO A 343 -17.52 -3.10 12.78
CA PRO A 343 -18.16 -3.64 11.59
C PRO A 343 -19.44 -4.43 11.88
N ASP A 344 -20.36 -4.44 10.92
CA ASP A 344 -21.50 -5.37 10.99
C ASP A 344 -21.03 -6.81 10.72
N ARG A 345 -20.96 -7.59 11.79
CA ARG A 345 -20.55 -9.00 11.76
C ARG A 345 -21.60 -9.94 11.17
N ASN A 346 -22.82 -9.47 10.94
CA ASN A 346 -23.95 -10.28 10.49
C ASN A 346 -24.57 -9.75 9.19
N ALA A 347 -23.78 -9.06 8.36
CA ALA A 347 -24.23 -8.42 7.12
C ALA A 347 -24.61 -9.39 5.97
N GLY A 348 -24.83 -10.68 6.22
CA GLY A 348 -25.17 -11.68 5.18
C GLY A 348 -23.97 -12.03 4.31
N ASP A 349 -24.11 -11.96 2.98
CA ASP A 349 -23.02 -12.27 2.01
C ASP A 349 -21.88 -11.23 2.05
N ASN A 350 -22.05 -10.17 2.83
CA ASN A 350 -21.09 -9.11 3.15
C ASN A 350 -20.53 -9.25 4.59
N GLN A 351 -20.58 -10.48 5.13
CA GLN A 351 -20.15 -10.76 6.49
C GLN A 351 -18.66 -10.45 6.68
N PHE A 352 -18.37 -9.88 7.85
CA PHE A 352 -17.02 -9.71 8.38
C PHE A 352 -16.15 -10.98 8.18
N PRO A 353 -15.09 -10.93 7.36
CA PRO A 353 -14.30 -12.11 7.05
C PRO A 353 -13.55 -12.66 8.26
N VAL A 354 -13.49 -13.98 8.41
CA VAL A 354 -12.89 -14.63 9.59
C VAL A 354 -11.39 -14.34 9.78
N PHE A 355 -10.70 -13.99 8.70
CA PHE A 355 -9.27 -13.65 8.71
C PHE A 355 -9.00 -12.19 9.09
N ASN A 356 -10.01 -11.31 9.08
CA ASN A 356 -9.89 -9.96 9.63
C ASN A 356 -9.89 -10.05 11.16
N THR A 357 -8.73 -9.84 11.78
CA THR A 357 -8.52 -10.05 13.22
C THR A 357 -7.74 -8.88 13.83
N GLY A 358 -7.60 -8.87 15.16
CA GLY A 358 -6.92 -7.76 15.85
C GLY A 358 -7.73 -6.47 15.86
N ASN A 359 -9.06 -6.57 16.00
CA ASN A 359 -9.95 -5.42 15.89
C ASN A 359 -9.92 -4.48 17.10
N VAL A 360 -9.86 -3.17 16.84
CA VAL A 360 -10.18 -2.11 17.81
C VAL A 360 -11.12 -1.12 17.13
N GLY A 361 -12.42 -1.24 17.41
CA GLY A 361 -13.45 -0.58 16.59
C GLY A 361 -13.42 -1.14 15.16
N GLN A 362 -13.30 -0.23 14.17
CA GLN A 362 -13.17 -0.55 12.75
C GLN A 362 -11.74 -0.97 12.37
N HIS A 363 -10.73 -0.58 13.15
CA HIS A 363 -9.34 -0.91 12.88
C HIS A 363 -9.12 -2.41 12.87
N VAL A 364 -8.57 -2.95 11.78
CA VAL A 364 -8.10 -4.34 11.67
C VAL A 364 -6.58 -4.35 11.57
N GLN A 365 -5.88 -4.56 12.69
CA GLN A 365 -4.41 -4.60 12.64
C GLN A 365 -3.87 -5.82 11.86
N GLY A 366 -4.68 -6.88 11.75
CA GLY A 366 -4.31 -8.10 11.04
C GLY A 366 -4.52 -8.06 9.53
N ASN A 367 -4.82 -6.89 8.95
CA ASN A 367 -5.08 -6.72 7.52
C ASN A 367 -4.48 -5.38 7.01
N GLU A 368 -3.98 -5.40 5.79
CA GLU A 368 -3.15 -4.40 5.13
C GLU A 368 -3.78 -3.00 4.98
N PRO A 369 -5.07 -2.85 4.63
CA PRO A 369 -5.63 -1.54 4.33
C PRO A 369 -5.66 -0.57 5.52
N ASP A 370 -5.61 -1.08 6.75
CA ASP A 370 -5.78 -0.28 7.96
C ASP A 370 -4.47 0.15 8.63
N ILE A 371 -3.34 -0.47 8.28
CA ILE A 371 -2.10 -0.37 9.09
C ILE A 371 -1.49 1.04 9.11
N HIS A 372 -1.82 1.92 8.17
CA HIS A 372 -1.39 3.33 8.15
C HIS A 372 -2.31 4.27 8.94
N VAL A 373 -3.58 3.90 9.14
CA VAL A 373 -4.62 4.75 9.74
C VAL A 373 -4.24 5.35 11.11
N PRO A 374 -3.58 4.63 12.03
CA PRO A 374 -3.21 5.18 13.33
C PRO A 374 -2.32 6.43 13.26
N TYR A 375 -1.55 6.59 12.18
CA TYR A 375 -0.61 7.70 11.98
C TYR A 375 -1.30 8.95 11.40
N LEU A 376 -2.55 8.85 10.94
CA LEU A 376 -3.25 9.93 10.25
C LEU A 376 -3.67 11.08 11.16
N TYR A 377 -3.71 10.87 12.49
CA TYR A 377 -3.90 11.96 13.45
C TYR A 377 -2.82 13.04 13.37
N ASN A 378 -1.63 12.71 12.85
CA ASN A 378 -0.56 13.67 12.61
C ASN A 378 -0.96 14.74 11.59
N TYR A 379 -1.82 14.41 10.62
CA TYR A 379 -2.25 15.34 9.55
C TYR A 379 -3.31 16.35 10.01
N VAL A 380 -3.89 16.18 11.20
CA VAL A 380 -4.88 17.07 11.80
C VAL A 380 -4.41 17.66 13.14
N GLY A 381 -3.10 17.63 13.40
CA GLY A 381 -2.49 18.26 14.57
C GLY A 381 -2.86 17.60 15.90
N GLN A 382 -3.21 16.31 15.88
CA GLN A 382 -3.61 15.55 17.08
C GLN A 382 -2.71 14.32 17.34
N PRO A 383 -1.37 14.43 17.25
CA PRO A 383 -0.47 13.27 17.30
C PRO A 383 -0.59 12.42 18.58
N TRP A 384 -1.01 13.01 19.70
CA TRP A 384 -1.24 12.26 20.94
C TRP A 384 -2.36 11.21 20.81
N LYS A 385 -3.38 11.45 19.96
CA LYS A 385 -4.40 10.44 19.65
C LYS A 385 -3.80 9.32 18.81
N GLY A 386 -2.96 9.65 17.84
CA GLY A 386 -2.19 8.67 17.06
C GLY A 386 -1.31 7.79 17.96
N GLN A 387 -0.58 8.38 18.91
CA GLN A 387 0.25 7.63 19.87
C GLN A 387 -0.57 6.59 20.67
N ALA A 388 -1.78 6.96 21.13
CA ALA A 388 -2.71 6.05 21.80
C ALA A 388 -3.26 4.97 20.86
N ALA A 389 -3.67 5.34 19.65
CA ALA A 389 -4.17 4.42 18.63
C ALA A 389 -3.14 3.36 18.25
N ILE A 390 -1.90 3.77 17.97
CA ILE A 390 -0.83 2.84 17.60
C ILE A 390 -0.49 1.92 18.80
N ALA A 391 -0.55 2.40 20.04
CA ALA A 391 -0.39 1.56 21.22
C ALA A 391 -1.50 0.51 21.35
N ALA A 392 -2.76 0.89 21.09
CA ALA A 392 -3.90 -0.03 21.08
C ALA A 392 -3.75 -1.12 20.00
N ALA A 393 -3.40 -0.71 18.77
CA ALA A 393 -3.14 -1.59 17.65
C ALA A 393 -1.99 -2.57 17.92
N THR A 394 -0.91 -2.09 18.54
CA THR A 394 0.23 -2.96 18.92
C THR A 394 -0.21 -4.02 19.94
N ASN A 395 -0.94 -3.61 20.99
CA ASN A 395 -1.32 -4.48 22.11
C ASN A 395 -2.33 -5.57 21.73
N ILE A 396 -3.20 -5.33 20.74
CA ILE A 396 -4.19 -6.32 20.32
C ILE A 396 -3.57 -7.40 19.41
N CYS A 397 -2.52 -7.06 18.66
CA CYS A 397 -2.02 -7.91 17.59
C CYS A 397 -0.71 -8.65 17.91
N TYR A 398 0.21 -8.04 18.65
CA TYR A 398 1.59 -8.54 18.75
C TYR A 398 1.92 -9.13 20.12
N LYS A 399 2.35 -10.40 20.14
CA LYS A 399 2.81 -11.14 21.34
C LYS A 399 4.03 -11.99 21.01
N ASN A 400 4.78 -12.42 22.02
CA ASN A 400 5.91 -13.34 21.87
C ASN A 400 5.49 -14.82 21.99
N THR A 401 4.29 -15.16 21.52
CA THR A 401 3.69 -16.51 21.55
C THR A 401 3.50 -17.03 20.12
N ALA A 402 3.16 -18.32 19.98
CA ALA A 402 2.97 -18.93 18.66
C ALA A 402 1.79 -18.33 17.86
N ASP A 403 0.81 -17.75 18.56
CA ASP A 403 -0.33 -16.97 18.04
C ASP A 403 -0.08 -15.44 18.13
N GLY A 404 1.19 -15.05 18.10
CA GLY A 404 1.66 -13.70 18.42
C GLY A 404 1.56 -12.66 17.30
N ILE A 405 0.95 -13.01 16.17
CA ILE A 405 0.54 -12.11 15.10
C ILE A 405 -0.94 -12.38 14.88
N CYS A 406 -1.75 -11.33 14.82
CA CYS A 406 -3.20 -11.49 14.80
C CYS A 406 -3.74 -11.96 13.44
N GLY A 407 -3.12 -11.54 12.33
CA GLY A 407 -3.51 -11.92 10.96
C GLY A 407 -2.45 -12.78 10.26
N ASN A 408 -2.57 -12.86 8.93
CA ASN A 408 -1.48 -13.38 8.10
C ASN A 408 -0.30 -12.40 8.21
N ASP A 409 0.94 -12.89 8.13
CA ASP A 409 2.12 -12.01 8.14
C ASP A 409 2.39 -11.39 6.76
N ASP A 410 1.74 -11.92 5.72
CA ASP A 410 1.76 -11.47 4.33
C ASP A 410 3.15 -11.03 3.85
N PHE A 411 4.04 -12.03 3.79
CA PHE A 411 5.42 -11.88 3.36
C PHE A 411 6.24 -10.87 4.19
N GLY A 412 5.86 -10.68 5.45
CA GLY A 412 6.54 -9.84 6.41
C GLY A 412 5.93 -8.44 6.54
N THR A 413 4.77 -8.16 5.95
CA THR A 413 4.10 -6.86 6.03
C THR A 413 3.77 -6.48 7.47
N LEU A 414 3.09 -7.36 8.21
CA LEU A 414 2.77 -7.10 9.63
C LEU A 414 4.03 -7.10 10.50
N SER A 415 5.02 -7.94 10.19
CA SER A 415 6.32 -7.93 10.88
C SER A 415 7.10 -6.62 10.65
N ALA A 416 7.13 -6.10 9.42
CA ALA A 416 7.79 -4.84 9.07
C ALA A 416 7.08 -3.65 9.72
N TRP A 417 5.75 -3.65 9.77
CA TRP A 417 4.98 -2.67 10.52
C TRP A 417 5.40 -2.66 12.00
N PHE A 418 5.58 -3.82 12.62
CA PHE A 418 6.03 -3.92 14.01
C PHE A 418 7.44 -3.34 14.21
N VAL A 419 8.36 -3.54 13.25
CA VAL A 419 9.70 -2.95 13.30
C VAL A 419 9.63 -1.43 13.26
N PHE A 420 8.86 -0.85 12.33
CA PHE A 420 8.63 0.59 12.25
C PHE A 420 8.01 1.14 13.54
N ARG A 421 6.96 0.47 14.03
CA ARG A 421 6.36 0.76 15.33
C ARG A 421 7.40 0.76 16.46
N ALA A 422 8.24 -0.25 16.54
CA ALA A 422 9.25 -0.36 17.58
C ALA A 422 10.24 0.83 17.57
N LEU A 423 10.62 1.29 16.37
CA LEU A 423 11.46 2.47 16.16
C LEU A 423 10.72 3.78 16.46
N GLY A 424 9.40 3.81 16.30
CA GLY A 424 8.55 4.95 16.63
C GLY A 424 8.16 5.82 15.44
N PHE A 425 8.31 5.34 14.20
CA PHE A 425 7.87 6.03 12.99
C PHE A 425 7.45 5.03 11.91
N TYR A 426 6.62 5.45 10.95
CA TYR A 426 6.07 4.59 9.90
C TYR A 426 5.82 5.39 8.61
N PRO A 427 6.03 4.84 7.41
CA PRO A 427 5.73 5.52 6.15
C PRO A 427 4.26 5.35 5.76
N VAL A 428 3.42 6.37 5.95
CA VAL A 428 2.01 6.34 5.50
C VAL A 428 1.93 6.22 3.98
N ASN A 429 2.66 7.07 3.26
CA ASN A 429 2.91 6.88 1.84
C ASN A 429 4.28 6.22 1.65
N ALA A 430 4.25 4.93 1.35
CA ALA A 430 5.40 4.06 1.20
C ALA A 430 6.53 4.61 0.32
N SER A 431 6.22 5.38 -0.72
CA SER A 431 7.17 5.83 -1.74
C SER A 431 7.47 7.34 -1.69
N SER A 432 7.06 8.03 -0.61
CA SER A 432 7.24 9.48 -0.47
C SER A 432 8.58 9.91 0.13
N GLY A 433 9.31 8.98 0.76
CA GLY A 433 10.47 9.32 1.59
C GLY A 433 10.11 10.09 2.87
N ILE A 434 8.84 10.15 3.27
CA ILE A 434 8.37 10.71 4.54
C ILE A 434 7.96 9.58 5.49
N TYR A 435 8.28 9.74 6.77
CA TYR A 435 7.95 8.79 7.82
C TYR A 435 7.29 9.50 9.00
N GLU A 436 6.02 9.23 9.22
CA GLU A 436 5.20 9.76 10.30
C GLU A 436 5.66 9.24 11.66
N ILE A 437 5.89 10.15 12.60
CA ILE A 437 6.25 9.80 13.98
C ILE A 437 5.01 9.28 14.71
N GLY A 438 5.17 8.11 15.32
CA GLY A 438 4.18 7.49 16.19
C GLY A 438 4.56 7.63 17.67
N THR A 439 4.77 6.49 18.34
CA THR A 439 5.47 6.43 19.62
C THR A 439 6.43 5.25 19.64
N PRO A 440 7.68 5.43 20.12
CA PRO A 440 8.66 4.36 20.22
C PRO A 440 8.29 3.32 21.28
N LEU A 441 8.83 2.11 21.15
CA LEU A 441 8.57 1.00 22.07
C LEU A 441 9.70 0.79 23.12
N PHE A 442 10.93 1.14 22.77
CA PHE A 442 12.13 0.85 23.56
C PHE A 442 12.82 2.12 24.04
N GLU A 443 13.51 2.04 25.19
CA GLU A 443 14.32 3.17 25.70
C GLU A 443 15.40 3.60 24.70
N SER A 444 15.93 2.65 23.93
CA SER A 444 16.81 2.91 22.80
C SER A 444 16.68 1.82 21.76
N ALA A 445 16.61 2.21 20.49
CA ALA A 445 16.67 1.33 19.33
C ALA A 445 17.53 1.99 18.25
N SER A 446 18.35 1.19 17.55
CA SER A 446 19.22 1.70 16.49
C SER A 446 19.18 0.83 15.26
N ILE A 447 19.20 1.44 14.09
CA ILE A 447 19.37 0.79 12.79
C ILE A 447 20.71 1.21 12.18
N ASP A 448 21.36 0.26 11.50
CA ASP A 448 22.52 0.54 10.65
C ASP A 448 21.99 1.10 9.33
N VAL A 449 22.43 2.30 8.97
CA VAL A 449 21.99 3.01 7.75
C VAL A 449 23.10 3.04 6.69
N GLY A 450 24.13 2.21 6.87
CA GLY A 450 25.29 2.15 5.99
C GLY A 450 26.34 3.20 6.32
N ASN A 451 27.45 3.20 5.56
CA ASN A 451 28.56 4.15 5.71
C ASN A 451 29.16 4.24 7.13
N ASN A 452 29.08 3.16 7.92
CA ASN A 452 29.43 3.12 9.35
C ASN A 452 28.62 4.09 10.22
N GLN A 453 27.43 4.49 9.76
CA GLN A 453 26.50 5.34 10.49
C GLN A 453 25.36 4.51 11.08
N LYS A 454 24.80 5.03 12.17
CA LYS A 454 23.59 4.50 12.78
C LYS A 454 22.60 5.60 12.96
N PHE A 455 21.33 5.31 12.74
CA PHE A 455 20.23 6.13 13.20
C PHE A 455 19.69 5.53 14.50
N THR A 456 19.71 6.31 15.57
CA THR A 456 19.31 5.88 16.92
C THR A 456 18.09 6.66 17.37
N VAL A 457 17.06 5.97 17.82
CA VAL A 457 15.92 6.56 18.52
C VAL A 457 16.07 6.24 20.00
N THR A 458 16.11 7.27 20.83
CA THR A 458 16.17 7.17 22.30
C THR A 458 14.88 7.72 22.89
N ALA A 459 14.20 6.98 23.75
CA ALA A 459 12.93 7.37 24.36
C ALA A 459 13.02 7.39 25.89
N LYS A 460 13.39 8.54 26.44
CA LYS A 460 13.55 8.71 27.89
C LYS A 460 12.20 8.55 28.58
N ASN A 461 12.18 7.72 29.64
CA ASN A 461 10.99 7.37 30.42
C ASN A 461 9.93 6.55 29.67
N VAL A 462 10.20 5.99 28.49
CA VAL A 462 9.21 5.13 27.82
C VAL A 462 8.83 3.95 28.71
N SER A 463 7.54 3.63 28.78
CA SER A 463 7.02 2.48 29.51
C SER A 463 5.69 2.03 28.89
N ARG A 464 5.04 1.03 29.48
CA ARG A 464 3.69 0.63 29.06
C ARG A 464 2.67 1.75 29.25
N GLU A 465 2.89 2.63 30.22
CA GLU A 465 2.05 3.77 30.56
C GLU A 465 2.54 5.05 29.88
N ASN A 466 3.86 5.24 29.80
CA ASN A 466 4.48 6.44 29.24
C ASN A 466 4.62 6.34 27.72
N ILE A 467 3.49 6.48 27.01
CA ILE A 467 3.41 6.38 25.55
C ILE A 467 3.33 7.74 24.85
N PHE A 468 3.21 8.84 25.61
CA PHE A 468 3.00 10.16 25.02
C PHE A 468 4.29 10.96 24.91
N ILE A 469 4.59 11.45 23.71
CA ILE A 469 5.77 12.31 23.48
C ILE A 469 5.52 13.67 24.13
N GLN A 470 6.44 14.07 25.02
CA GLN A 470 6.42 15.37 25.70
C GLN A 470 7.30 16.40 25.00
N SER A 471 8.43 15.96 24.43
CA SER A 471 9.36 16.77 23.65
C SER A 471 10.27 15.87 22.83
N ALA A 472 10.83 16.38 21.74
CA ALA A 472 11.85 15.68 20.96
C ALA A 472 13.05 16.56 20.63
N ARG A 473 14.19 15.92 20.38
CA ARG A 473 15.39 16.55 19.82
C ARG A 473 15.98 15.69 18.72
N TYR A 474 16.40 16.31 17.63
CA TYR A 474 17.12 15.64 16.55
C TYR A 474 18.55 16.20 16.49
N ASN A 475 19.54 15.33 16.69
CA ASN A 475 20.96 15.70 16.76
C ASN A 475 21.23 16.90 17.68
N GLY A 476 20.60 16.89 18.87
CA GLY A 476 20.74 17.91 19.91
C GLY A 476 19.92 19.20 19.70
N LYS A 477 19.21 19.35 18.58
CA LYS A 477 18.34 20.50 18.30
C LYS A 477 16.88 20.17 18.60
N ASP A 478 16.12 21.16 19.07
CA ASP A 478 14.70 20.98 19.33
C ASP A 478 13.95 20.55 18.07
N PHE A 479 13.04 19.58 18.23
CA PHE A 479 12.33 18.93 17.14
C PHE A 479 10.84 18.81 17.50
N ASN A 480 9.99 19.50 16.73
CA ASN A 480 8.56 19.62 17.05
C ASN A 480 7.61 19.14 15.95
N ARG A 481 8.13 18.68 14.81
CA ARG A 481 7.31 18.11 13.73
C ARG A 481 7.05 16.62 13.93
N THR A 482 5.99 16.11 13.30
CA THR A 482 5.51 14.72 13.45
C THR A 482 5.94 13.82 12.31
N TYR A 483 7.04 14.14 11.64
CA TYR A 483 7.57 13.33 10.54
C TYR A 483 9.10 13.45 10.43
N LEU A 484 9.73 12.44 9.83
CA LEU A 484 11.13 12.42 9.41
C LEU A 484 11.19 12.31 7.88
N THR A 485 12.27 12.78 7.28
CA THR A 485 12.58 12.45 5.88
C THR A 485 13.53 11.25 5.79
N HIS A 486 13.52 10.58 4.65
CA HIS A 486 14.44 9.47 4.36
C HIS A 486 15.90 9.92 4.53
N ASP A 487 16.26 11.07 3.98
CA ASP A 487 17.62 11.63 4.09
C ASP A 487 18.06 11.85 5.53
N GLU A 488 17.14 12.23 6.42
CA GLU A 488 17.47 12.40 7.85
C GLU A 488 17.74 11.07 8.54
N ILE A 489 16.95 10.04 8.22
CA ILE A 489 17.21 8.69 8.72
C ILE A 489 18.56 8.19 8.19
N MET A 490 18.81 8.34 6.88
CA MET A 490 20.03 7.86 6.24
C MET A 490 21.28 8.65 6.61
N TYR A 491 21.14 9.93 7.01
CA TYR A 491 22.23 10.71 7.60
C TYR A 491 22.72 10.13 8.93
N GLY A 492 21.86 9.37 9.63
CA GLY A 492 22.13 8.82 10.94
C GLY A 492 22.07 9.85 12.07
N GLY A 493 22.69 9.52 13.19
CA GLY A 493 22.65 10.34 14.41
C GLY A 493 21.57 9.89 15.37
N GLU A 494 20.99 10.84 16.12
CA GLU A 494 20.07 10.54 17.22
C GLU A 494 18.78 11.38 17.19
N LEU A 495 17.65 10.71 17.32
CA LEU A 495 16.35 11.27 17.64
C LEU A 495 15.99 10.92 19.10
N GLU A 496 15.99 11.92 19.97
CA GLU A 496 15.71 11.77 21.39
C GLU A 496 14.29 12.23 21.72
N PHE A 497 13.46 11.35 22.26
CA PHE A 497 12.16 11.67 22.85
C PHE A 497 12.23 11.70 24.37
N VAL A 498 11.38 12.54 24.98
CA VAL A 498 10.99 12.45 26.39
C VAL A 498 9.54 12.03 26.44
N MET A 499 9.25 10.93 27.13
CA MET A 499 7.92 10.32 27.20
C MET A 499 7.22 10.66 28.52
N GLY A 500 5.88 10.57 28.52
CA GLY A 500 5.03 10.76 29.69
C GLY A 500 3.72 9.97 29.61
N ASP A 501 3.02 9.87 30.73
CA ASP A 501 1.75 9.13 30.90
C ASP A 501 0.52 9.94 30.49
N LYS A 502 0.69 11.22 30.17
CA LYS A 502 -0.38 12.13 29.77
C LYS A 502 -0.11 12.74 28.39
N PRO A 503 -1.16 12.92 27.56
CA PRO A 503 -1.04 13.62 26.29
C PRO A 503 -0.41 15.00 26.43
N ASN A 504 0.59 15.30 25.60
CA ASN A 504 1.00 16.68 25.35
C ASN A 504 0.30 17.18 24.09
N GLN A 505 -0.75 17.99 24.28
CA GLN A 505 -1.54 18.56 23.17
C GLN A 505 -0.86 19.72 22.42
N ARG A 506 0.39 20.04 22.75
CA ARG A 506 1.15 21.14 22.13
C ARG A 506 2.27 20.66 21.23
N TRP A 507 2.75 19.44 21.40
CA TRP A 507 3.85 18.91 20.58
C TRP A 507 3.28 18.39 19.26
N GLY A 508 3.84 18.82 18.13
CA GLY A 508 3.42 18.34 16.82
C GLY A 508 2.01 18.74 16.40
N SER A 509 1.50 19.87 16.92
CA SER A 509 0.08 20.24 16.79
C SER A 509 -0.16 21.47 15.92
N LEU A 510 0.91 22.17 15.51
CA LEU A 510 0.81 23.36 14.67
C LEU A 510 0.88 22.95 13.20
N GLU A 511 0.33 23.77 12.31
CA GLU A 511 0.27 23.49 10.86
C GLU A 511 1.65 23.21 10.24
N GLN A 512 2.69 23.94 10.66
CA GLN A 512 4.06 23.71 10.17
C GLN A 512 4.72 22.44 10.72
N ASP A 513 4.13 21.81 11.74
CA ASP A 513 4.65 20.60 12.38
C ASP A 513 4.07 19.32 11.75
N LEU A 514 3.02 19.43 10.95
CA LEU A 514 2.33 18.31 10.31
C LEU A 514 3.17 17.70 9.18
N PRO A 515 2.89 16.46 8.75
CA PRO A 515 3.50 15.91 7.53
C PRO A 515 3.21 16.81 6.32
N PRO A 516 4.12 16.88 5.33
CA PRO A 516 3.94 17.75 4.17
C PRO A 516 2.87 17.21 3.21
N ALA A 517 2.26 18.12 2.45
CA ALA A 517 1.39 17.74 1.34
C ALA A 517 2.20 17.06 0.21
N GLN A 518 1.63 15.97 -0.34
CA GLN A 518 2.28 15.14 -1.37
C GLN A 518 1.47 15.03 -2.68
N GLY A 519 0.18 15.41 -2.66
CA GLY A 519 -0.69 15.39 -3.84
C GLY A 519 -0.16 16.26 -4.97
N ILE A 520 -0.56 15.95 -6.21
CA ILE A 520 -0.13 16.66 -7.42
C ILE A 520 -1.22 17.60 -7.91
N GLY A 521 -0.85 18.88 -8.07
CA GLY A 521 -1.72 19.92 -8.61
C GLY A 521 -2.73 20.48 -7.61
N GLU A 522 -3.60 21.36 -8.09
CA GLU A 522 -4.73 21.87 -7.32
C GLU A 522 -5.93 20.93 -7.46
N PHE A 523 -6.81 20.97 -6.45
CA PHE A 523 -8.07 20.24 -6.38
C PHE A 523 -8.91 20.46 -7.65
N LEU A 524 -9.32 19.39 -8.34
CA LEU A 524 -10.26 19.50 -9.47
C LEU A 524 -11.68 19.41 -8.93
N HIS A 525 -12.52 20.39 -9.22
CA HIS A 525 -13.94 20.33 -8.89
C HIS A 525 -14.62 19.11 -9.54
N GLU A 526 -15.76 18.65 -9.01
CA GLU A 526 -16.63 17.65 -9.67
C GLU A 526 -16.96 18.08 -11.12
N ASP A 527 -17.21 19.39 -11.32
CA ASP A 527 -17.41 20.00 -12.64
C ASP A 527 -16.15 20.09 -13.53
N GLU A 528 -14.96 19.90 -12.95
CA GLU A 528 -13.65 19.93 -13.65
C GLU A 528 -13.07 18.53 -13.85
N MET A 529 -13.68 17.50 -13.27
CA MET A 529 -13.32 16.12 -13.56
C MET A 529 -13.71 15.77 -15.01
N PRO A 530 -13.01 14.80 -15.65
CA PRO A 530 -13.35 14.32 -16.97
C PRO A 530 -14.84 13.98 -17.08
N ALA A 531 -15.44 14.14 -18.26
CA ALA A 531 -16.89 14.03 -18.45
C ALA A 531 -17.50 12.67 -18.01
N GLY A 532 -16.69 11.62 -17.85
CA GLY A 532 -17.11 10.31 -17.30
C GLY A 532 -17.02 10.18 -15.78
N SER A 533 -16.42 11.15 -15.08
CA SER A 533 -16.25 11.21 -13.63
C SER A 533 -17.26 12.12 -12.92
N ARG A 534 -18.12 12.80 -13.69
CA ARG A 534 -19.21 13.64 -13.20
C ARG A 534 -20.36 12.75 -12.73
#